data_AF-A0A352RTX3-F1
#
_entry.id   AF-A0A352RTX3-F1
#
_cell.length_a   1.000
_cell.length_b   1.000
_cell.length_c   1.000
_cell.angle_alpha   90.00
_cell.angle_beta   90.00
_cell.angle_gamma   90.00
#
_symmetry.space_group_name_H-M   'P 1'
#
loop_
_entity.id
_entity.type
_entity.pdbx_description
1 polymer ?
#
loop_
_entity_poly.entity_id
_entity_poly.type
_entity_poly.pdbx_seq_one_letter_code
_entity_poly.pdbx_strand_id
1 'polypeptide(L)' 'PKSTLLMLVSALAGVEAIRDAYRHAVDARYRFFSYGDAMLLTRRDRRD' A
#
# COMPACT_ATOMS: atom_id res chain seq x y z
N PRO A 1 2.60 -7.08 8.79
CA PRO A 1 4.04 -6.73 8.62
C PRO A 1 4.41 -5.46 9.41
N LYS A 2 5.69 -5.28 9.78
CA LYS A 2 6.17 -4.15 10.59
C LYS A 2 7.46 -3.53 10.01
N SER A 3 7.44 -3.11 8.74
CA SER A 3 8.58 -2.41 8.14
C SER A 3 8.39 -0.90 8.19
N THR A 4 9.49 -0.15 8.25
CA THR A 4 9.48 1.32 8.19
C THR A 4 8.95 1.83 6.85
N LEU A 5 9.20 1.13 5.74
CA LEU A 5 8.61 1.44 4.44
C LEU A 5 7.09 1.28 4.43
N LEU A 6 6.56 0.21 5.07
CA LEU A 6 5.11 0.04 5.19
C LEU A 6 4.50 1.16 6.05
N MET A 7 5.20 1.61 7.09
CA MET A 7 4.79 2.76 7.90
C MET A 7 4.77 4.06 7.08
N LEU A 8 5.78 4.31 6.26
CA LEU A 8 5.87 5.48 5.39
C LEU A 8 4.69 5.56 4.41
N VAL A 9 4.41 4.48 3.67
CA VAL A 9 3.28 4.48 2.72
C VAL A 9 1.92 4.54 3.44
N SER A 10 1.82 4.00 4.66
CA SER A 10 0.63 4.13 5.50
C SER A 10 0.39 5.56 5.98
N ALA A 11 1.45 6.32 6.26
CA ALA A 11 1.34 7.74 6.60
C ALA A 11 0.85 8.58 5.40
N LEU A 12 1.19 8.17 4.16
CA LEU A 12 0.76 8.85 2.94
C LEU A 12 -0.69 8.56 2.56
N ALA A 13 -1.13 7.30 2.64
CA ALA A 13 -2.42 6.86 2.10
C ALA A 13 -3.44 6.38 3.14
N GLY A 14 -3.07 6.38 4.43
CA GLY A 14 -3.89 5.87 5.52
C GLY A 14 -3.64 4.39 5.81
N VAL A 15 -3.65 4.04 7.11
CA VAL A 15 -3.31 2.69 7.58
C VAL A 15 -4.27 1.63 7.06
N GLU A 16 -5.59 1.87 7.15
CA GLU A 16 -6.58 0.88 6.73
C GLU A 16 -6.58 0.68 5.21
N ALA A 17 -6.47 1.75 4.43
CA ALA A 17 -6.38 1.65 2.97
C ALA A 17 -5.16 0.83 2.53
N ILE A 18 -3.99 1.04 3.15
CA ILE A 18 -2.79 0.25 2.86
C ILE A 18 -2.94 -1.20 3.32
N ARG A 19 -3.59 -1.47 4.48
CA ARG A 19 -3.86 -2.84 4.94
C ARG A 19 -4.77 -3.58 3.97
N ASP A 20 -5.82 -2.93 3.49
CA ASP A 20 -6.77 -3.51 2.55
C ASP A 20 -6.10 -3.83 1.21
N ALA A 21 -5.33 -2.87 0.67
CA ALA A 21 -4.54 -3.08 -0.55
C ALA A 21 -3.51 -4.21 -0.39
N TYR A 22 -2.84 -4.29 0.77
CA TYR A 22 -1.86 -5.36 1.04
C TYR A 22 -2.53 -6.74 1.10
N ARG A 23 -3.68 -6.86 1.77
CA ARG A 23 -4.46 -8.12 1.80
C ARG A 23 -4.85 -8.55 0.40
N HIS A 24 -5.41 -7.64 -0.40
CA HIS A 24 -5.76 -7.91 -1.79
C HIS A 24 -4.55 -8.40 -2.61
N ALA A 25 -3.40 -7.73 -2.46
CA ALA A 25 -2.18 -8.13 -3.16
C ALA A 25 -1.67 -9.53 -2.76
N VAL A 26 -1.83 -9.93 -1.48
CA VAL A 26 -1.52 -11.29 -1.03
C VAL A 26 -2.47 -12.31 -1.66
N ASP A 27 -3.78 -12.06 -1.61
CA ASP A 27 -4.80 -12.97 -2.15
C ASP A 27 -4.63 -13.16 -3.68
N ALA A 28 -4.28 -12.08 -4.38
CA ALA A 28 -4.00 -12.09 -5.81
C ALA A 28 -2.56 -12.52 -6.17
N ARG A 29 -1.74 -12.92 -5.18
CA ARG A 29 -0.37 -13.44 -5.36
C ARG A 29 0.57 -12.47 -6.09
N TYR A 30 0.50 -11.19 -5.77
CA TYR A 30 1.49 -10.21 -6.22
C TYR A 30 2.87 -10.58 -5.67
N ARG A 31 3.92 -10.22 -6.41
CA ARG A 31 5.30 -10.38 -5.99
C ARG A 31 5.67 -9.20 -5.09
N PHE A 32 6.23 -9.48 -3.92
CA PHE A 32 6.66 -8.47 -2.95
C PHE A 32 8.19 -8.30 -2.96
N PHE A 33 8.67 -7.30 -2.20
CA PHE A 33 10.09 -6.96 -2.03
C PHE A 33 10.73 -6.37 -3.30
N SER A 34 12.07 -6.38 -3.34
CA SER A 34 12.89 -5.53 -4.21
C SER A 34 12.66 -5.71 -5.70
N TYR A 35 12.26 -6.91 -6.15
CA TYR A 35 11.98 -7.24 -7.56
C TYR A 35 10.51 -7.61 -7.79
N GLY A 36 9.65 -7.18 -6.87
CA GLY A 36 8.23 -7.42 -6.92
C GLY A 36 7.49 -6.51 -7.89
N ASP A 37 6.17 -6.52 -7.74
CA ASP A 37 5.29 -5.61 -8.44
C ASP A 37 5.25 -4.24 -7.76
N ALA A 38 4.60 -3.26 -8.40
CA ALA A 38 4.56 -1.87 -7.94
C ALA A 38 3.14 -1.44 -7.53
N MET A 39 3.08 -0.40 -6.68
CA MET A 39 1.84 0.26 -6.27
C MET A 39 1.96 1.76 -6.58
N LEU A 40 0.95 2.31 -7.26
CA LEU A 40 0.83 3.75 -7.50
C LEU A 40 -0.21 4.34 -6.53
N LEU A 41 0.21 5.30 -5.73
CA LEU A 41 -0.67 6.04 -4.81
C LEU A 41 -0.88 7.46 -5.34
N THR A 42 -2.14 7.84 -5.52
CA THR A 42 -2.50 9.21 -5.90
C THR A 42 -3.10 9.92 -4.69
N ARG A 43 -2.94 11.25 -4.65
CA ARG A 43 -3.63 12.07 -3.65
C ARG A 43 -5.13 11.91 -3.87
N ARG A 44 -5.89 11.64 -2.79
CA ARG A 44 -7.35 11.76 -2.86
C ARG A 44 -7.69 13.21 -3.17
N ASP A 45 -8.38 13.43 -4.27
CA ASP A 45 -8.79 14.78 -4.66
C ASP A 45 -9.75 15.29 -3.58
N ARG A 46 -9.36 16.35 -2.87
CA ARG A 46 -10.26 17.04 -1.92
C ARG A 46 -11.21 17.89 -2.75
N ARG A 47 -12.21 17.24 -3.33
CA ARG A 47 -13.42 17.91 -3.79
C ARG A 47 -14.54 17.51 -2.86
N ASP A 48 -14.54 18.18 -1.71
CA ASP A 48 -15.69 18.44 -0.82
C ASP A 48 -15.41 19.78 -0.12
#